data_AF-A0A836KRY3-F1
#
_entry.id   AF-A0A836KRY3-F1
#
_cell.length_a   1.000
_cell.length_b   1.000
_cell.length_c   1.000
_cell.angle_alpha   90.00
_cell.angle_beta   90.00
_cell.angle_gamma   90.00
#
_symmetry.space_group_name_H-M   'P 1'
#
loop_
_entity.id
_entity.type
_entity.pdbx_description
1 polymer ?
#
loop_
_entity_poly.entity_id
_entity_poly.type
_entity_poly.pdbx_seq_one_letter_code
_entity_poly.pdbx_strand_id
1 'polypeptide(L)'
;MLSKGYSVLLRPYHHVAFARRSTAGGVRLNKGALTEAERGDSFTEPEVYRSKTNVTATLKTKRKERRLLREERQRTNMEKLQVDARTEEALQTGRQLPQTPAEMQAVRSSDDAAAEFRYDSTEYSTTMRNLMRREVDRRDHVADKFGQPPTSREFFQLFRKLRSADSDEEAVERHQRRLVEEHGVYPSSRIDSFMLDDDSYFPDWVHALPYSIRDRVKYGSLGLTEDDEALRVRLAQLPRDARLREWKRLKAAKEYRSANEEALTLAELRDVRQGKRRFHWLQRKRQKRASALRRMAMRKPDGYHLWPSSLTDFSQRIAFIAQHVENGLQTDGKWPLDQDALTKAKIKRRQGQAERTFLMSPEEKKMAAGVSRGRMHGGMQELLDALEEPEMRYKKLSRKTYANRVNAIVHGDQDEHGRKYRRLHNLVTRRQRRYDSLAEIALEKEVRKEPLVNVSGLNHTDDEHWSHHEKSWVDGLPSTRYGS
;
A
#
# COMPACT_ATOMS: atom_id res chain seq x y z
N MET A 1 -49.52 25.78 -17.50
CA MET A 1 -48.36 26.60 -17.91
C MET A 1 -48.18 27.74 -16.92
N LEU A 2 -47.20 27.63 -16.02
CA LEU A 2 -46.63 28.76 -15.25
C LEU A 2 -45.15 28.43 -15.02
N SER A 3 -44.32 29.46 -15.12
CA SER A 3 -42.90 29.43 -15.48
C SER A 3 -41.99 28.82 -14.41
N LYS A 4 -41.26 27.75 -14.77
CA LYS A 4 -40.05 27.28 -14.07
C LYS A 4 -38.83 28.13 -14.48
N GLY A 5 -38.92 29.45 -14.26
CA GLY A 5 -37.96 30.43 -14.77
C GLY A 5 -37.15 31.21 -13.72
N TYR A 6 -37.39 31.03 -12.42
CA TYR A 6 -36.78 31.86 -11.38
C TYR A 6 -36.28 31.07 -10.17
N SER A 7 -35.24 30.26 -10.35
CA SER A 7 -34.54 29.63 -9.21
C SER A 7 -33.03 29.84 -9.17
N VAL A 8 -32.48 30.66 -10.09
CA VAL A 8 -31.02 30.92 -10.13
C VAL A 8 -30.61 32.04 -9.16
N LEU A 9 -31.53 32.94 -8.77
CA LEU A 9 -31.23 34.08 -7.88
C LEU A 9 -31.45 33.80 -6.37
N LEU A 10 -32.00 32.64 -5.99
CA LEU A 10 -32.28 32.31 -4.58
C LEU A 10 -31.16 31.51 -3.89
N ARG A 11 -30.24 30.90 -4.65
CA ARG A 11 -29.12 30.15 -4.08
C ARG A 11 -28.11 30.99 -3.28
N PRO A 12 -27.88 32.30 -3.54
CA PRO A 12 -26.96 33.08 -2.71
C PRO A 12 -27.50 33.34 -1.29
N TYR A 13 -28.81 33.60 -1.12
CA TYR A 13 -29.34 34.19 0.12
C TYR A 13 -29.26 33.26 1.34
N HIS A 14 -29.53 31.97 1.17
CA HIS A 14 -29.39 30.98 2.24
C HIS A 14 -27.94 30.78 2.70
N HIS A 15 -26.96 31.05 1.84
CA HIS A 15 -25.54 30.94 2.18
C HIS A 15 -24.97 32.22 2.81
N VAL A 16 -25.67 33.37 2.74
CA VAL A 16 -25.20 34.66 3.28
C VAL A 16 -24.86 34.58 4.77
N ALA A 17 -25.60 33.79 5.55
CA ALA A 17 -25.37 33.64 6.99
C ALA A 17 -24.07 32.90 7.36
N PHE A 18 -23.48 32.15 6.43
CA PHE A 18 -22.32 31.27 6.68
C PHE A 18 -21.11 31.58 5.79
N ALA A 19 -21.33 32.06 4.58
CA ALA A 19 -20.29 32.28 3.60
C ALA A 19 -19.48 33.55 3.90
N ARG A 20 -18.20 33.55 3.53
CA ARG A 20 -17.36 34.75 3.58
C ARG A 20 -17.94 35.79 2.62
N ARG A 21 -18.12 37.02 3.11
CA ARG A 21 -18.56 38.18 2.31
C ARG A 21 -17.35 39.04 1.99
N SER A 22 -17.13 39.31 0.71
CA SER A 22 -16.06 40.20 0.26
C SER A 22 -16.56 41.04 -0.91
N THR A 23 -16.45 42.35 -0.79
CA THR A 23 -16.74 43.31 -1.88
C THR A 23 -15.65 43.29 -2.95
N ALA A 24 -14.40 43.02 -2.55
CA ALA A 24 -13.24 42.91 -3.44
C ALA A 24 -13.05 41.51 -4.05
N GLY A 25 -14.09 40.66 -4.05
CA GLY A 25 -14.01 39.31 -4.63
C GLY A 25 -13.06 38.33 -3.92
N GLY A 26 -12.63 38.65 -2.69
CA GLY A 26 -11.68 37.82 -1.94
C GLY A 26 -10.21 38.02 -2.30
N VAL A 27 -9.87 39.05 -3.09
CA VAL A 27 -8.48 39.37 -3.44
C VAL A 27 -7.71 39.83 -2.20
N ARG A 28 -6.73 39.02 -1.77
CA ARG A 28 -5.81 39.31 -0.66
C ARG A 28 -4.37 39.08 -1.12
N LEU A 29 -3.86 39.98 -1.96
CA LEU A 29 -2.48 39.93 -2.45
C LEU A 29 -1.59 40.81 -1.58
N ASN A 30 -0.62 40.22 -0.87
CA ASN A 30 0.42 40.95 -0.19
C ASN A 30 1.68 40.98 -1.06
N LYS A 31 2.01 42.15 -1.62
CA LYS A 31 3.19 42.33 -2.49
C LYS A 31 4.52 42.29 -1.73
N GLY A 32 4.51 42.36 -0.40
CA GLY A 32 5.71 42.22 0.43
C GLY A 32 5.95 40.80 0.95
N ALA A 33 5.06 39.85 0.67
CA ALA A 33 5.25 38.45 1.04
C ALA A 33 5.99 37.72 -0.09
N LEU A 34 6.96 36.87 0.28
CA LEU A 34 7.71 36.07 -0.69
C LEU A 34 6.78 35.19 -1.52
N THR A 35 6.80 35.40 -2.83
CA THR A 35 6.02 34.61 -3.78
C THR A 35 6.68 33.26 -4.05
N GLU A 36 5.93 32.31 -4.63
CA GLU A 36 6.49 31.03 -5.05
C GLU A 36 7.61 31.20 -6.08
N ALA A 37 7.52 32.22 -6.94
CA ALA A 37 8.57 32.54 -7.91
C ALA A 37 9.86 33.04 -7.24
N GLU A 38 9.75 33.89 -6.22
CA GLU A 38 10.90 34.41 -5.46
C GLU A 38 11.56 33.35 -4.58
N ARG A 39 10.77 32.43 -4.02
CA ARG A 39 11.30 31.26 -3.29
C ARG A 39 12.06 30.30 -4.21
N GLY A 40 11.77 30.34 -5.52
CA GLY A 40 12.47 29.53 -6.52
C GLY A 40 12.13 28.05 -6.40
N ASP A 41 13.15 27.22 -6.16
CA ASP A 41 13.04 25.76 -6.21
C ASP A 41 12.95 25.16 -4.79
N SER A 42 11.82 24.56 -4.46
CA SER A 42 11.54 24.02 -3.12
C SER A 42 12.24 22.70 -2.82
N PHE A 43 13.09 22.17 -3.72
CA PHE A 43 13.76 20.88 -3.51
C PHE A 43 14.71 20.86 -2.29
N THR A 44 15.18 22.03 -1.85
CA THR A 44 16.03 22.22 -0.67
C THR A 44 15.27 22.13 0.65
N GLU A 45 13.93 22.20 0.63
CA GLU A 45 13.10 22.12 1.83
C GLU A 45 13.09 20.68 2.40
N PRO A 46 13.25 20.49 3.72
CA PRO A 46 13.30 19.17 4.35
C PRO A 46 12.04 18.35 4.12
N GLU A 47 10.89 19.00 4.00
CA GLU A 47 9.61 18.34 3.71
C GLU A 47 9.59 17.69 2.32
N VAL A 48 10.40 18.21 1.38
CA VAL A 48 10.44 17.79 -0.02
C VAL A 48 11.47 16.67 -0.21
N TYR A 49 12.75 16.89 0.11
CA TYR A 49 13.79 15.87 -0.12
C TYR A 49 13.73 14.68 0.86
N ARG A 50 13.13 14.84 2.05
CA ARG A 50 12.89 13.71 2.99
C ARG A 50 11.52 13.08 2.82
N SER A 51 10.70 13.55 1.87
CA SER A 51 9.37 12.99 1.65
C SER A 51 9.45 11.52 1.27
N LYS A 52 8.83 10.65 2.08
CA LYS A 52 8.71 9.21 1.78
C LYS A 52 7.30 8.82 1.35
N THR A 53 6.38 9.79 1.27
CA THR A 53 4.97 9.57 1.02
C THR A 53 4.50 10.14 -0.32
N ASN A 54 5.30 11.00 -0.95
CA ASN A 54 4.99 11.65 -2.22
C ASN A 54 5.92 11.16 -3.34
N VAL A 55 5.31 10.57 -4.38
CA VAL A 55 5.97 10.08 -5.59
C VAL A 55 6.60 11.23 -6.38
N THR A 56 5.89 12.33 -6.59
CA THR A 56 6.40 13.51 -7.31
C THR A 56 7.59 14.14 -6.59
N ALA A 57 7.52 14.28 -5.26
CA ALA A 57 8.63 14.83 -4.48
C ALA A 57 9.89 13.97 -4.65
N THR A 58 9.77 12.66 -4.39
CA THR A 58 10.91 11.72 -4.51
C THR A 58 11.48 11.60 -5.92
N LEU A 59 10.64 11.71 -6.95
CA LEU A 59 11.06 11.67 -8.35
C LEU A 59 11.82 12.96 -8.72
N LYS A 60 11.22 14.12 -8.47
CA LYS A 60 11.77 15.40 -8.88
C LYS A 60 13.02 15.79 -8.10
N THR A 61 13.09 15.49 -6.80
CA THR A 61 14.28 15.79 -5.99
C THR A 61 15.49 15.00 -6.47
N LYS A 62 15.34 13.68 -6.64
CA LYS A 62 16.43 12.84 -7.16
C LYS A 62 16.90 13.29 -8.54
N ARG A 63 15.96 13.63 -9.42
CA ARG A 63 16.28 14.15 -10.76
C ARG A 63 17.04 15.48 -10.69
N LYS A 64 16.63 16.38 -9.78
CA LYS A 64 17.29 17.67 -9.56
C LYS A 64 18.69 17.51 -8.98
N GLU A 65 18.84 16.74 -7.89
CA GLU A 65 20.13 16.48 -7.25
C GLU A 65 21.15 15.91 -8.22
N ARG A 66 20.75 14.93 -9.04
CA ARG A 66 21.65 14.36 -10.05
C ARG A 66 22.03 15.34 -11.13
N ARG A 67 21.05 16.11 -11.62
CA ARG A 67 21.32 17.14 -12.62
C ARG A 67 22.37 18.12 -12.09
N LEU A 68 22.22 18.58 -10.85
CA LEU A 68 23.17 19.50 -10.22
C LEU A 68 24.55 18.87 -10.02
N LEU A 69 24.63 17.63 -9.49
CA LEU A 69 25.90 16.91 -9.33
C LEU A 69 26.61 16.69 -10.67
N ARG A 70 25.85 16.48 -11.76
CA ARG A 70 26.41 16.35 -13.10
C ARG A 70 26.92 17.67 -13.64
N GLU A 71 26.12 18.73 -13.54
CA GLU A 71 26.53 20.08 -13.95
C GLU A 71 27.81 20.51 -13.21
N GLU A 72 27.93 20.19 -11.92
CA GLU A 72 29.13 20.43 -11.12
C GLU A 72 30.32 19.57 -11.58
N ARG A 73 30.13 18.26 -11.83
CA ARG A 73 31.20 17.38 -12.35
C ARG A 73 31.70 17.81 -13.72
N GLN A 74 30.79 18.21 -14.61
CA GLN A 74 31.14 18.69 -15.93
C GLN A 74 31.91 20.01 -15.83
N ARG A 75 31.40 20.98 -15.06
CA ARG A 75 32.08 22.24 -14.82
C ARG A 75 33.49 22.05 -14.23
N THR A 76 33.62 21.23 -13.19
CA THR A 76 34.94 20.95 -12.57
C THR A 76 35.90 20.23 -13.51
N ASN A 77 35.41 19.40 -14.43
CA ASN A 77 36.25 18.81 -15.48
C ASN A 77 36.69 19.86 -16.50
N MET A 78 35.83 20.78 -16.92
CA MET A 78 36.19 21.85 -17.86
C MET A 78 37.19 22.85 -17.25
N GLU A 79 36.99 23.21 -15.99
CA GLU A 79 37.94 24.03 -15.23
C GLU A 79 39.33 23.38 -15.15
N LYS A 80 39.40 22.05 -14.94
CA LYS A 80 40.67 21.30 -14.97
C LYS A 80 41.34 21.27 -16.34
N LEU A 81 40.55 21.26 -17.42
CA LEU A 81 41.05 21.29 -18.80
C LEU A 81 41.39 22.71 -19.26
N GLN A 82 41.20 23.74 -18.42
CA GLN A 82 41.41 25.16 -18.75
C GLN A 82 40.64 25.60 -20.00
N VAL A 83 39.46 25.02 -20.22
CA VAL A 83 38.57 25.42 -21.31
C VAL A 83 37.71 26.59 -20.83
N ASP A 84 37.82 27.74 -21.49
CA ASP A 84 37.03 28.93 -21.19
C ASP A 84 35.53 28.66 -21.35
N ALA A 85 34.69 29.33 -20.55
CA ALA A 85 33.23 29.13 -20.59
C ALA A 85 32.61 29.39 -21.97
N ARG A 86 33.18 30.31 -22.77
CA ARG A 86 32.71 30.60 -24.13
C ARG A 86 33.07 29.49 -25.12
N THR A 87 34.25 28.90 -24.99
CA THR A 87 34.66 27.77 -25.84
C THR A 87 33.92 26.50 -25.41
N GLU A 88 33.67 26.31 -24.11
CA GLU A 88 32.80 25.25 -23.59
C GLU A 88 31.39 25.32 -24.21
N GLU A 89 30.73 26.48 -24.18
CA GLU A 89 29.40 26.66 -24.76
C GLU A 89 29.40 26.44 -26.28
N ALA A 90 30.44 26.90 -26.98
CA ALA A 90 30.58 26.69 -28.42
C ALA A 90 30.78 25.20 -28.78
N LEU A 91 31.53 24.45 -27.98
CA LEU A 91 31.72 23.01 -28.15
C LEU A 91 30.43 22.23 -27.80
N GLN A 92 29.74 22.57 -26.71
CA GLN A 92 28.50 21.91 -26.30
C GLN A 92 27.36 22.12 -27.30
N THR A 93 27.25 23.32 -27.86
CA THR A 93 26.23 23.64 -28.87
C THR A 93 26.58 23.13 -30.27
N GLY A 94 27.77 22.52 -30.44
CA GLY A 94 28.27 22.07 -31.73
C GLY A 94 28.59 23.21 -32.70
N ARG A 95 28.71 24.45 -32.22
CA ARG A 95 29.05 25.63 -33.02
C ARG A 95 30.52 25.65 -33.45
N GLN A 96 31.39 25.00 -32.67
CA GLN A 96 32.81 24.90 -32.94
C GLN A 96 33.26 23.44 -32.82
N LEU A 97 34.14 23.01 -33.74
CA LEU A 97 34.81 21.72 -33.65
C LEU A 97 36.04 21.85 -32.74
N PRO A 98 36.36 20.82 -31.94
CA PRO A 98 37.53 20.85 -31.07
C PRO A 98 38.82 20.94 -31.89
N GLN A 99 39.65 21.93 -31.61
CA GLN A 99 40.93 22.17 -32.27
C GLN A 99 42.13 21.85 -31.39
N THR A 100 42.01 22.01 -30.06
CA THR A 100 43.10 21.72 -29.13
C THR A 100 42.95 20.35 -28.45
N PRO A 101 44.05 19.75 -27.92
CA PRO A 101 43.96 18.52 -27.15
C PRO A 101 43.02 18.61 -25.94
N ALA A 102 43.00 19.77 -25.27
CA ALA A 102 42.10 20.05 -24.16
C ALA A 102 40.63 20.10 -24.62
N GLU A 103 40.34 20.73 -25.76
CA GLU A 103 38.99 20.76 -26.35
C GLU A 103 38.54 19.37 -26.83
N MET A 104 39.45 18.59 -27.42
CA MET A 104 39.17 17.19 -27.80
C MET A 104 38.85 16.33 -26.58
N GLN A 105 39.57 16.51 -25.47
CA GLN A 105 39.32 15.81 -24.21
C GLN A 105 38.02 16.29 -23.54
N ALA A 106 37.68 17.58 -23.65
CA ALA A 106 36.42 18.15 -23.18
C ALA A 106 35.22 17.58 -23.93
N VAL A 107 35.29 17.48 -25.27
CA VAL A 107 34.23 16.85 -26.08
C VAL A 107 34.12 15.37 -25.77
N ARG A 108 35.23 14.63 -25.73
CA ARG A 108 35.22 13.19 -25.37
C ARG A 108 34.61 12.95 -23.99
N SER A 109 35.02 13.71 -22.98
CA SER A 109 34.45 13.57 -21.63
C SER A 109 32.99 13.99 -21.56
N SER A 110 32.55 14.94 -22.39
CA SER A 110 31.14 15.33 -22.50
C SER A 110 30.30 14.26 -23.21
N ASP A 111 30.84 13.66 -24.27
CA ASP A 111 30.21 12.56 -25.00
C ASP A 111 30.16 11.29 -24.14
N ASP A 112 31.24 10.97 -23.43
CA ASP A 112 31.29 9.88 -22.46
C ASP A 112 30.28 10.13 -21.32
N ALA A 113 30.23 11.35 -20.77
CA ALA A 113 29.25 11.73 -19.75
C ALA A 113 27.82 11.74 -20.28
N ALA A 114 27.59 12.09 -21.55
CA ALA A 114 26.28 12.05 -22.19
C ALA A 114 25.84 10.62 -22.49
N ALA A 115 26.77 9.75 -22.90
CA ALA A 115 26.57 8.33 -23.03
C ALA A 115 26.23 7.75 -21.65
N GLU A 116 27.10 7.90 -20.65
CA GLU A 116 26.88 7.50 -19.24
C GLU A 116 25.56 8.01 -18.66
N PHE A 117 25.15 9.25 -18.97
CA PHE A 117 23.88 9.80 -18.52
C PHE A 117 22.66 9.11 -19.11
N ARG A 118 22.71 8.68 -20.38
CA ARG A 118 21.65 7.82 -20.95
C ARG A 118 21.56 6.47 -20.21
N TYR A 119 22.61 6.09 -19.49
CA TYR A 119 22.69 4.87 -18.68
C TYR A 119 22.50 5.10 -17.17
N ASP A 120 22.10 6.28 -16.68
CA ASP A 120 21.92 6.48 -15.23
C ASP A 120 20.47 6.22 -14.78
N SER A 121 20.14 4.93 -14.67
CA SER A 121 18.81 4.39 -14.37
C SER A 121 18.33 4.56 -12.92
N THR A 122 19.08 5.27 -12.07
CA THR A 122 18.88 5.20 -10.63
C THR A 122 17.57 5.88 -10.13
N GLU A 123 16.70 6.40 -11.01
CA GLU A 123 15.50 7.18 -10.67
C GLU A 123 14.47 6.35 -9.89
N TYR A 124 14.30 5.07 -10.24
CA TYR A 124 13.32 4.21 -9.59
C TYR A 124 13.90 3.52 -8.34
N SER A 125 13.31 3.82 -7.18
CA SER A 125 13.66 3.19 -5.90
C SER A 125 12.56 2.30 -5.36
N THR A 126 12.95 1.45 -4.42
CA THR A 126 12.08 0.51 -3.70
C THR A 126 10.97 1.24 -2.95
N THR A 127 11.29 2.41 -2.38
CA THR A 127 10.31 3.35 -1.81
C THR A 127 9.28 3.82 -2.83
N MET A 128 9.71 4.13 -4.06
CA MET A 128 8.82 4.56 -5.14
C MET A 128 7.86 3.43 -5.49
N ARG A 129 8.40 2.23 -5.70
CA ARG A 129 7.62 1.02 -5.95
C ARG A 129 6.56 0.77 -4.88
N ASN A 130 6.95 0.88 -3.61
CA ASN A 130 6.05 0.70 -2.49
C ASN A 130 4.97 1.78 -2.45
N LEU A 131 5.26 3.03 -2.86
CA LEU A 131 4.26 4.07 -3.01
C LEU A 131 3.27 3.79 -4.15
N MET A 132 3.73 3.25 -5.27
CA MET A 132 2.85 2.87 -6.38
C MET A 132 1.90 1.74 -5.96
N ARG A 133 2.40 0.76 -5.20
CA ARG A 133 1.57 -0.33 -4.64
C ARG A 133 0.71 0.08 -3.44
N ARG A 134 1.03 1.20 -2.78
CA ARG A 134 0.32 1.67 -1.58
C ARG A 134 -1.16 1.93 -1.82
N GLU A 135 -1.56 2.30 -3.04
CA GLU A 135 -2.97 2.49 -3.34
C GLU A 135 -3.76 1.16 -3.30
N VAL A 136 -3.14 0.05 -3.72
CA VAL A 136 -3.74 -1.29 -3.58
C VAL A 136 -3.85 -1.67 -2.10
N ASP A 137 -2.77 -1.51 -1.33
CA ASP A 137 -2.75 -1.79 0.11
C ASP A 137 -3.79 -0.94 0.87
N ARG A 138 -3.95 0.34 0.49
CA ARG A 138 -4.96 1.24 1.06
C ARG A 138 -6.37 0.72 0.77
N ARG A 139 -6.66 0.33 -0.47
CA ARG A 139 -7.98 -0.19 -0.84
C ARG A 139 -8.31 -1.47 -0.07
N ASP A 140 -7.37 -2.40 0.00
CA ASP A 140 -7.53 -3.66 0.74
C ASP A 140 -7.75 -3.38 2.24
N HIS A 141 -7.01 -2.44 2.83
CA HIS A 141 -7.21 -2.04 4.23
C HIS A 141 -8.59 -1.40 4.49
N VAL A 142 -9.02 -0.48 3.63
CA VAL A 142 -10.32 0.20 3.79
C VAL A 142 -11.47 -0.81 3.56
N ALA A 143 -11.32 -1.75 2.63
CA ALA A 143 -12.28 -2.81 2.39
C ALA A 143 -12.40 -3.77 3.58
N ASP A 144 -11.29 -4.09 4.25
CA ASP A 144 -11.29 -4.96 5.43
C ASP A 144 -11.86 -4.25 6.66
N LYS A 145 -11.52 -2.96 6.86
CA LYS A 145 -11.91 -2.20 8.04
C LYS A 145 -13.34 -1.67 8.00
N PHE A 146 -13.85 -1.30 6.82
CA PHE A 146 -15.15 -0.67 6.65
C PHE A 146 -16.03 -1.38 5.62
N GLY A 147 -15.67 -2.60 5.23
CA GLY A 147 -16.44 -3.39 4.28
C GLY A 147 -17.81 -3.74 4.82
N GLN A 148 -18.84 -3.55 4.00
CA GLN A 148 -20.15 -4.13 4.28
C GLN A 148 -20.11 -5.65 4.06
N PRO A 149 -21.03 -6.41 4.68
CA PRO A 149 -21.20 -7.82 4.37
C PRO A 149 -21.39 -8.04 2.86
N PRO A 150 -20.68 -9.01 2.26
CA PRO A 150 -20.72 -9.20 0.82
C PRO A 150 -22.11 -9.63 0.33
N THR A 151 -22.48 -9.19 -0.87
CA THR A 151 -23.65 -9.69 -1.60
C THR A 151 -23.48 -11.17 -1.99
N SER A 152 -24.54 -11.83 -2.46
CA SER A 152 -24.50 -13.28 -2.77
C SER A 152 -23.46 -13.60 -3.84
N ARG A 153 -23.42 -12.75 -4.87
CA ARG A 153 -22.47 -12.85 -5.98
C ARG A 153 -21.04 -12.62 -5.50
N GLU A 154 -20.79 -11.61 -4.68
CA GLU A 154 -19.46 -11.33 -4.12
C GLU A 154 -18.99 -12.46 -3.19
N PHE A 155 -19.89 -12.99 -2.36
CA PHE A 155 -19.62 -14.15 -1.51
C PHE A 155 -19.22 -15.36 -2.35
N PHE A 156 -19.99 -15.70 -3.38
CA PHE A 156 -19.67 -16.83 -4.25
C PHE A 156 -18.34 -16.63 -5.00
N GLN A 157 -18.04 -15.40 -5.43
CA GLN A 157 -16.75 -15.08 -6.04
C GLN A 157 -15.58 -15.26 -5.07
N LEU A 158 -15.73 -14.81 -3.81
CA LEU A 158 -14.71 -15.01 -2.77
C LEU A 158 -14.52 -16.49 -2.45
N PHE A 159 -15.62 -17.23 -2.29
CA PHE A 159 -15.59 -18.67 -2.03
C PHE A 159 -14.92 -19.44 -3.17
N ARG A 160 -15.32 -19.18 -4.41
CA ARG A 160 -14.72 -19.80 -5.60
C ARG A 160 -13.23 -19.51 -5.68
N LYS A 161 -12.81 -18.26 -5.46
CA LYS A 161 -11.39 -17.85 -5.48
C LYS A 161 -10.57 -18.53 -4.38
N LEU A 162 -11.14 -18.71 -3.18
CA LEU A 162 -10.43 -19.38 -2.09
C LEU A 162 -10.33 -20.89 -2.32
N ARG A 163 -11.40 -21.51 -2.84
CA ARG A 163 -11.39 -22.94 -3.18
C ARG A 163 -10.47 -23.26 -4.36
N SER A 164 -10.39 -22.37 -5.35
CA SER A 164 -9.51 -22.56 -6.51
C SER A 164 -8.07 -22.15 -6.25
N ALA A 165 -7.75 -21.55 -5.10
CA ALA A 165 -6.39 -21.04 -4.83
C ALA A 165 -5.35 -22.18 -4.85
N ASP A 166 -5.67 -23.31 -4.22
CA ASP A 166 -4.77 -24.47 -4.16
C ASP A 166 -4.63 -25.11 -5.55
N SER A 167 -5.74 -25.26 -6.29
CA SER A 167 -5.72 -25.77 -7.67
C SER A 167 -4.96 -24.84 -8.64
N ASP A 168 -5.05 -23.53 -8.47
CA ASP A 168 -4.29 -22.55 -9.26
C ASP A 168 -2.79 -22.67 -8.96
N GLU A 169 -2.41 -22.91 -7.70
CA GLU A 169 -1.01 -23.11 -7.30
C GLU A 169 -0.45 -24.41 -7.89
N GLU A 170 -1.20 -25.51 -7.84
CA GLU A 170 -0.84 -26.78 -8.49
C GLU A 170 -0.73 -26.65 -10.01
N ALA A 171 -1.64 -25.90 -10.65
CA ALA A 171 -1.60 -25.65 -12.09
C ALA A 171 -0.35 -24.85 -12.48
N VAL A 172 -0.01 -23.81 -11.72
CA VAL A 172 1.21 -23.03 -11.93
C VAL A 172 2.44 -23.93 -11.81
N GLU A 173 2.51 -24.77 -10.77
CA GLU A 173 3.61 -25.69 -10.58
C GLU A 173 3.74 -26.70 -11.74
N ARG A 174 2.62 -27.27 -12.20
CA ARG A 174 2.60 -28.18 -13.36
C ARG A 174 3.13 -27.51 -14.62
N HIS A 175 2.69 -26.28 -14.91
CA HIS A 175 3.19 -25.53 -16.06
C HIS A 175 4.68 -25.17 -15.92
N GLN A 176 5.15 -24.86 -14.71
CA GLN A 176 6.56 -24.61 -14.46
C GLN A 176 7.42 -25.85 -14.64
N ARG A 177 6.99 -27.01 -14.14
CA ARG A 177 7.70 -28.29 -14.37
C ARG A 177 7.77 -28.61 -15.86
N ARG A 178 6.64 -28.51 -16.57
CA ARG A 178 6.59 -28.69 -18.02
C ARG A 178 7.56 -27.76 -18.76
N LEU A 179 7.62 -26.48 -18.38
CA LEU A 179 8.51 -25.50 -18.98
C LEU A 179 10.00 -25.86 -18.79
N VAL A 180 10.35 -26.39 -17.62
CA VAL A 180 11.71 -26.83 -17.31
C VAL A 180 12.05 -28.13 -18.05
N GLU A 181 11.15 -29.12 -18.02
CA GLU A 181 11.38 -30.46 -18.57
C GLU A 181 11.35 -30.50 -20.10
N GLU A 182 10.39 -29.82 -20.75
CA GLU A 182 10.23 -29.85 -22.21
C GLU A 182 11.10 -28.81 -22.93
N HIS A 183 11.28 -27.63 -22.34
CA HIS A 183 11.94 -26.50 -23.01
C HIS A 183 13.28 -26.10 -22.38
N GLY A 184 13.71 -26.74 -21.29
CA GLY A 184 14.99 -26.45 -20.63
C GLY A 184 15.06 -25.04 -20.02
N VAL A 185 13.93 -24.37 -19.79
CA VAL A 185 13.92 -23.00 -19.25
C VAL A 185 13.94 -23.05 -17.71
N TYR A 186 15.15 -23.18 -17.17
CA TYR A 186 15.39 -23.28 -15.73
C TYR A 186 15.09 -21.98 -14.97
N PRO A 187 14.86 -22.04 -13.65
CA PRO A 187 14.65 -20.85 -12.81
C PRO A 187 15.72 -19.76 -12.99
N SER A 188 16.98 -20.14 -13.21
CA SER A 188 18.09 -19.20 -13.48
C SER A 188 17.85 -18.37 -14.75
N SER A 189 17.51 -19.02 -15.86
CA SER A 189 17.16 -18.37 -17.13
C SER A 189 15.89 -17.51 -17.00
N ARG A 190 14.93 -17.95 -16.18
CA ARG A 190 13.72 -17.15 -15.91
C ARG A 190 14.02 -15.88 -15.11
N ILE A 191 14.93 -15.91 -14.14
CA ILE A 191 15.39 -14.69 -13.45
C ILE A 191 16.11 -13.76 -14.42
N ASP A 192 16.97 -14.30 -15.29
CA ASP A 192 17.64 -13.52 -16.32
C ASP A 192 16.62 -12.84 -17.24
N SER A 193 15.61 -13.59 -17.72
CA SER A 193 14.52 -13.04 -18.56
C SER A 193 13.73 -11.93 -17.85
N PHE A 194 13.47 -12.10 -16.54
CA PHE A 194 12.78 -11.10 -15.73
C PHE A 194 13.59 -9.81 -15.64
N MET A 195 14.86 -9.90 -15.25
CA MET A 195 15.72 -8.74 -15.03
C MET A 195 16.09 -7.99 -16.31
N LEU A 196 16.20 -8.74 -17.42
CA LEU A 196 16.51 -8.19 -18.73
C LEU A 196 15.27 -7.71 -19.49
N ASP A 197 14.08 -8.00 -19.00
CA ASP A 197 12.80 -7.74 -19.68
C ASP A 197 12.77 -8.34 -21.09
N ASP A 198 13.24 -9.59 -21.19
CA ASP A 198 13.39 -10.32 -22.44
C ASP A 198 12.48 -11.54 -22.44
N ASP A 199 11.40 -11.45 -23.22
CA ASP A 199 10.37 -12.47 -23.29
C ASP A 199 10.73 -13.62 -24.24
N SER A 200 11.83 -13.53 -24.99
CA SER A 200 12.28 -14.56 -25.95
C SER A 200 12.69 -15.90 -25.29
N TYR A 201 12.88 -15.90 -23.97
CA TYR A 201 13.18 -17.10 -23.19
C TYR A 201 11.97 -18.03 -23.03
N PHE A 202 10.76 -17.55 -23.32
CA PHE A 202 9.53 -18.32 -23.12
C PHE A 202 8.94 -18.76 -24.47
N PRO A 203 8.41 -20.00 -24.54
CA PRO A 203 7.67 -20.46 -25.71
C PRO A 203 6.28 -19.78 -25.77
N ASP A 204 5.72 -19.70 -26.98
CA ASP A 204 4.47 -18.97 -27.27
C ASP A 204 3.29 -19.34 -26.36
N TRP A 205 3.17 -20.62 -26.00
CA TRP A 205 2.07 -21.10 -25.15
C TRP A 205 2.07 -20.43 -23.77
N VAL A 206 3.23 -19.99 -23.26
CA VAL A 206 3.33 -19.27 -21.98
C VAL A 206 2.65 -17.91 -22.07
N HIS A 207 2.76 -17.22 -23.21
CA HIS A 207 2.09 -15.93 -23.44
C HIS A 207 0.58 -16.09 -23.58
N ALA A 208 0.14 -17.24 -24.11
CA ALA A 208 -1.25 -17.61 -24.28
C ALA A 208 -1.94 -18.12 -23.00
N LEU A 209 -1.19 -18.33 -21.90
CA LEU A 209 -1.76 -18.75 -20.63
C LEU A 209 -2.77 -17.72 -20.09
N PRO A 210 -3.75 -18.16 -19.28
CA PRO A 210 -4.67 -17.26 -18.61
C PRO A 210 -3.94 -16.17 -17.81
N TYR A 211 -4.37 -14.91 -17.97
CA TYR A 211 -3.75 -13.75 -17.34
C TYR A 211 -3.64 -13.86 -15.80
N SER A 212 -4.50 -14.65 -15.17
CA SER A 212 -4.48 -14.89 -13.72
C SER A 212 -3.25 -15.69 -13.25
N ILE A 213 -2.67 -16.53 -14.12
CA ILE A 213 -1.53 -17.40 -13.81
C ILE A 213 -0.29 -17.08 -14.64
N ARG A 214 -0.42 -16.46 -15.82
CA ARG A 214 0.67 -16.19 -16.78
C ARG A 214 1.94 -15.62 -16.12
N ASP A 215 1.81 -14.50 -15.42
CA ASP A 215 2.96 -13.84 -14.77
C ASP A 215 3.56 -14.70 -13.63
N ARG A 216 2.71 -15.47 -12.96
CA ARG A 216 3.12 -16.40 -11.89
C ARG A 216 3.83 -17.63 -12.45
N VAL A 217 3.46 -18.12 -13.63
CA VAL A 217 4.17 -19.22 -14.30
C VAL A 217 5.56 -18.75 -14.71
N LYS A 218 5.68 -17.58 -15.35
CA LYS A 218 6.96 -17.00 -15.75
C LYS A 218 7.89 -16.76 -14.57
N TYR A 219 7.42 -15.99 -13.58
CA TYR A 219 8.31 -15.40 -12.57
C TYR A 219 8.02 -15.86 -11.14
N GLY A 220 6.96 -16.64 -10.94
CA GLY A 220 6.68 -17.27 -9.64
C GLY A 220 7.76 -18.28 -9.28
N SER A 221 7.89 -18.53 -7.97
CA SER A 221 8.91 -19.40 -7.37
C SER A 221 10.37 -18.92 -7.49
N LEU A 222 10.62 -17.71 -8.02
CA LEU A 222 11.98 -17.16 -8.19
C LEU A 222 12.54 -16.41 -6.97
N GLY A 223 11.76 -16.27 -5.88
CA GLY A 223 12.23 -15.61 -4.66
C GLY A 223 12.42 -14.08 -4.78
N LEU A 224 11.72 -13.43 -5.71
CA LEU A 224 11.89 -12.00 -6.00
C LEU A 224 11.45 -11.09 -4.83
N THR A 225 12.31 -10.15 -4.47
CA THR A 225 12.04 -9.12 -3.45
C THR A 225 11.52 -7.83 -4.08
N GLU A 226 10.99 -6.90 -3.27
CA GLU A 226 10.59 -5.56 -3.71
C GLU A 226 11.78 -4.76 -4.30
N ASP A 227 12.99 -5.07 -3.83
CA ASP A 227 14.22 -4.45 -4.28
C ASP A 227 14.64 -4.95 -5.67
N ASP A 228 14.53 -6.26 -5.90
CA ASP A 228 14.79 -6.89 -7.20
C ASP A 228 13.79 -6.42 -8.26
N GLU A 229 12.55 -6.32 -7.84
CA GLU A 229 11.46 -5.77 -8.59
C GLU A 229 11.68 -4.27 -8.97
N ALA A 230 12.22 -3.44 -8.07
CA ALA A 230 12.58 -2.05 -8.38
C ALA A 230 13.86 -1.96 -9.23
N LEU A 231 14.80 -2.89 -9.01
CA LEU A 231 16.00 -3.04 -9.83
C LEU A 231 15.65 -3.40 -11.27
N ARG A 232 14.66 -4.26 -11.52
CA ARG A 232 14.20 -4.56 -12.88
C ARG A 232 13.74 -3.30 -13.62
N VAL A 233 12.91 -2.47 -13.00
CA VAL A 233 12.45 -1.21 -13.63
C VAL A 233 13.64 -0.29 -13.94
N ARG A 234 14.60 -0.22 -13.01
CA ARG A 234 15.86 0.49 -13.21
C ARG A 234 16.64 -0.09 -14.41
N LEU A 235 16.83 -1.40 -14.46
CA LEU A 235 17.48 -2.08 -15.58
C LEU A 235 16.74 -1.85 -16.90
N ALA A 236 15.41 -1.82 -16.90
CA ALA A 236 14.58 -1.57 -18.08
C ALA A 236 14.77 -0.15 -18.65
N GLN A 237 15.11 0.83 -17.81
CA GLN A 237 15.45 2.19 -18.24
C GLN A 237 16.86 2.28 -18.86
N LEU A 238 17.72 1.27 -18.65
CA LEU A 238 19.02 1.19 -19.32
C LEU A 238 18.86 0.63 -20.74
N PRO A 239 19.67 1.14 -21.69
CA PRO A 239 19.90 0.45 -22.96
C PRO A 239 20.45 -0.98 -22.75
N ARG A 240 20.20 -1.84 -23.74
CA ARG A 240 20.40 -3.31 -23.64
C ARG A 240 21.81 -3.70 -23.21
N ASP A 241 22.85 -3.08 -23.76
CA ASP A 241 24.24 -3.47 -23.50
C ASP A 241 24.68 -3.15 -22.07
N ALA A 242 24.26 -2.00 -21.55
CA ALA A 242 24.50 -1.63 -20.15
C ALA A 242 23.67 -2.49 -19.20
N ARG A 243 22.41 -2.78 -19.57
CA ARG A 243 21.53 -3.69 -18.82
C ARG A 243 22.17 -5.07 -18.64
N LEU A 244 22.73 -5.65 -19.70
CA LEU A 244 23.39 -6.95 -19.67
C LEU A 244 24.65 -6.94 -18.79
N ARG A 245 25.50 -5.91 -18.91
CA ARG A 245 26.71 -5.78 -18.08
C ARG A 245 26.38 -5.61 -16.60
N GLU A 246 25.43 -4.72 -16.30
CA GLU A 246 25.01 -4.44 -14.94
C GLU A 246 24.30 -5.65 -14.31
N TRP A 247 23.44 -6.34 -15.06
CA TRP A 247 22.82 -7.57 -14.60
C TRP A 247 23.84 -8.67 -14.30
N LYS A 248 24.81 -8.90 -15.20
CA LYS A 248 25.89 -9.89 -14.94
C LYS A 248 26.68 -9.55 -13.68
N ARG A 249 27.01 -8.27 -13.46
CA ARG A 249 27.68 -7.79 -12.25
C ARG A 249 26.85 -8.05 -10.99
N LEU A 250 25.55 -7.74 -11.04
CA LEU A 250 24.63 -7.91 -9.92
C LEU A 250 24.33 -9.39 -9.64
N LYS A 251 24.23 -10.23 -10.68
CA LYS A 251 24.08 -11.68 -10.58
C LYS A 251 25.27 -12.30 -9.86
N ALA A 252 26.49 -11.98 -10.29
CA ALA A 252 27.70 -12.42 -9.59
C ALA A 252 27.70 -11.95 -8.12
N ALA A 253 27.37 -10.68 -7.87
CA ALA A 253 27.28 -10.16 -6.50
C ALA A 253 26.19 -10.82 -5.63
N LYS A 254 25.12 -11.35 -6.24
CA LYS A 254 24.08 -12.11 -5.55
C LYS A 254 24.54 -13.54 -5.26
N GLU A 255 25.24 -14.18 -6.19
CA GLU A 255 25.85 -15.50 -5.98
C GLU A 255 26.89 -15.46 -4.84
N TYR A 256 27.74 -14.43 -4.80
CA TYR A 256 28.64 -14.18 -3.67
C TYR A 256 27.90 -13.96 -2.35
N ARG A 257 26.78 -13.23 -2.36
CA ARG A 257 25.97 -13.04 -1.15
C ARG A 257 25.36 -14.35 -0.68
N SER A 258 24.77 -15.14 -1.59
CA SER A 258 24.20 -16.44 -1.24
C SER A 258 25.24 -17.43 -0.69
N ALA A 259 26.48 -17.36 -1.18
CA ALA A 259 27.57 -18.17 -0.62
C ALA A 259 27.95 -17.73 0.80
N ASN A 260 27.80 -16.44 1.13
CA ASN A 260 28.09 -15.87 2.44
C ASN A 260 26.88 -15.84 3.39
N GLU A 261 25.69 -16.26 2.92
CA GLU A 261 24.43 -16.26 3.70
C GLU A 261 24.34 -17.40 4.73
N GLU A 262 25.41 -18.19 4.92
CA GLU A 262 25.50 -19.18 6.00
C GLU A 262 25.40 -18.52 7.38
N ALA A 263 25.97 -17.31 7.54
CA ALA A 263 25.93 -16.55 8.79
C ALA A 263 24.91 -15.40 8.73
N LEU A 264 24.15 -15.23 9.80
CA LEU A 264 23.25 -14.09 9.96
C LEU A 264 24.05 -12.84 10.37
N THR A 265 23.79 -11.73 9.68
CA THR A 265 24.37 -10.44 10.05
C THR A 265 23.71 -9.86 11.30
N LEU A 266 24.40 -8.96 12.01
CA LEU A 266 23.84 -8.30 13.20
C LEU A 266 22.53 -7.53 12.89
N ALA A 267 22.42 -6.96 11.69
CA ALA A 267 21.23 -6.27 11.25
C ALA A 267 20.02 -7.21 11.11
N GLU A 268 20.24 -8.40 10.55
CA GLU A 268 19.22 -9.45 10.42
C GLU A 268 18.82 -10.00 11.79
N LEU A 269 19.77 -10.29 12.67
CA LEU A 269 19.49 -10.72 14.04
C LEU A 269 18.63 -9.70 14.80
N ARG A 270 18.90 -8.40 14.63
CA ARG A 270 18.09 -7.34 15.21
C ARG A 270 16.67 -7.32 14.63
N ASP A 271 16.54 -7.45 13.31
CA ASP A 271 15.23 -7.45 12.64
C ASP A 271 14.40 -8.68 13.04
N VAL A 272 15.03 -9.87 13.17
CA VAL A 272 14.42 -11.10 13.69
C VAL A 272 13.97 -10.94 15.13
N ARG A 273 14.85 -10.44 16.01
CA ARG A 273 14.52 -10.19 17.42
C ARG A 273 13.38 -9.19 17.58
N GLN A 274 13.31 -8.17 16.72
CA GLN A 274 12.24 -7.18 16.73
C GLN A 274 10.94 -7.71 16.07
N GLY A 275 11.00 -8.80 15.30
CA GLY A 275 9.88 -9.29 14.51
C GLY A 275 9.54 -8.43 13.28
N LYS A 276 10.46 -7.55 12.85
CA LYS A 276 10.27 -6.72 11.65
C LYS A 276 10.53 -7.55 10.40
N ARG A 277 9.61 -7.49 9.44
CA ARG A 277 9.72 -8.19 8.16
C ARG A 277 9.95 -7.18 7.05
N ARG A 278 11.14 -7.19 6.46
CA ARG A 278 11.47 -6.37 5.27
C ARG A 278 10.69 -6.87 4.05
N PHE A 279 10.71 -8.17 3.84
CA PHE A 279 9.93 -8.84 2.80
C PHE A 279 8.57 -9.28 3.36
N HIS A 280 7.59 -8.39 3.31
CA HIS A 280 6.25 -8.63 3.85
C HIS A 280 5.23 -9.06 2.79
N TRP A 281 5.67 -9.52 1.61
CA TRP A 281 4.76 -10.01 0.58
C TRP A 281 3.88 -11.17 1.08
N LEU A 282 4.50 -12.17 1.70
CA LEU A 282 3.78 -13.32 2.28
C LEU A 282 2.78 -12.87 3.37
N GLN A 283 3.14 -11.86 4.15
CA GLN A 283 2.24 -11.26 5.13
C GLN A 283 1.03 -10.61 4.44
N ARG A 284 1.22 -9.83 3.37
CA ARG A 284 0.12 -9.28 2.56
C ARG A 284 -0.77 -10.37 1.98
N LYS A 285 -0.20 -11.44 1.42
CA LYS A 285 -0.96 -12.61 0.90
C LYS A 285 -1.84 -13.23 2.00
N ARG A 286 -1.26 -13.49 3.17
CA ARG A 286 -1.99 -14.06 4.33
C ARG A 286 -3.05 -13.10 4.86
N GLN A 287 -2.75 -11.81 4.96
CA GLN A 287 -3.71 -10.78 5.37
C GLN A 287 -4.90 -10.72 4.40
N LYS A 288 -4.66 -10.78 3.08
CA LYS A 288 -5.71 -10.79 2.06
C LYS A 288 -6.56 -12.05 2.12
N ARG A 289 -5.95 -13.21 2.40
CA ARG A 289 -6.68 -14.46 2.66
C ARG A 289 -7.56 -14.33 3.91
N ALA A 290 -7.00 -13.81 5.00
CA ALA A 290 -7.74 -13.59 6.25
C ALA A 290 -8.89 -12.59 6.07
N SER A 291 -8.70 -11.50 5.33
CA SER A 291 -9.76 -10.53 5.04
C SER A 291 -10.84 -11.09 4.11
N ALA A 292 -10.49 -11.98 3.18
CA ALA A 292 -11.48 -12.70 2.38
C ALA A 292 -12.31 -13.67 3.25
N LEU A 293 -11.66 -14.46 4.11
CA LEU A 293 -12.34 -15.34 5.07
C LEU A 293 -13.26 -14.57 6.02
N ARG A 294 -12.76 -13.47 6.60
CA ARG A 294 -13.55 -12.59 7.48
C ARG A 294 -14.78 -12.06 6.76
N ARG A 295 -14.65 -11.55 5.54
CA ARG A 295 -15.79 -11.05 4.75
C ARG A 295 -16.81 -12.15 4.44
N MET A 296 -16.38 -13.37 4.16
CA MET A 296 -17.31 -14.48 3.97
C MET A 296 -18.05 -14.85 5.26
N ALA A 297 -17.32 -14.89 6.38
CA ALA A 297 -17.88 -15.17 7.71
C ALA A 297 -18.90 -14.10 8.15
N MET A 298 -18.68 -12.83 7.83
CA MET A 298 -19.66 -11.75 8.11
C MET A 298 -21.05 -12.01 7.48
N ARG A 299 -21.11 -12.72 6.35
CA ARG A 299 -22.38 -13.05 5.69
C ARG A 299 -23.01 -14.34 6.25
N LYS A 300 -22.19 -15.38 6.43
CA LYS A 300 -22.62 -16.69 6.92
C LYS A 300 -21.64 -17.16 7.99
N PRO A 301 -21.85 -16.82 9.27
CA PRO A 301 -20.97 -17.22 10.35
C PRO A 301 -20.81 -18.75 10.41
N ASP A 302 -21.92 -19.47 10.25
CA ASP A 302 -21.99 -20.94 10.36
C ASP A 302 -21.10 -21.72 9.39
N GLY A 303 -20.82 -21.16 8.21
CA GLY A 303 -19.98 -21.83 7.22
C GLY A 303 -18.47 -21.69 7.44
N TYR A 304 -18.03 -20.80 8.33
CA TYR A 304 -16.62 -20.42 8.46
C TYR A 304 -16.19 -20.25 9.93
N HIS A 305 -16.81 -21.00 10.83
CA HIS A 305 -16.39 -21.06 12.23
C HIS A 305 -14.94 -21.56 12.34
N LEU A 306 -14.12 -20.86 13.13
CA LEU A 306 -12.73 -21.27 13.38
C LEU A 306 -12.67 -22.57 14.20
N TRP A 307 -13.59 -22.72 15.14
CA TRP A 307 -13.74 -23.90 15.99
C TRP A 307 -15.20 -24.37 15.97
N PRO A 308 -15.49 -25.68 15.88
CA PRO A 308 -16.86 -26.18 15.87
C PRO A 308 -17.60 -25.85 17.17
N SER A 309 -18.76 -25.19 17.06
CA SER A 309 -19.54 -24.74 18.23
C SER A 309 -20.08 -25.88 19.10
N SER A 310 -20.30 -27.07 18.50
CA SER A 310 -20.80 -28.25 19.21
C SER A 310 -19.70 -29.01 19.97
N LEU A 311 -18.42 -28.74 19.71
CA LEU A 311 -17.32 -29.48 20.31
C LEU A 311 -16.69 -28.69 21.46
N THR A 312 -16.54 -29.36 22.60
CA THR A 312 -15.83 -28.81 23.75
C THR A 312 -14.34 -28.70 23.47
N ASP A 313 -13.76 -27.52 23.67
CA ASP A 313 -12.32 -27.29 23.53
C ASP A 313 -11.58 -27.61 24.85
N PHE A 314 -10.83 -28.72 24.88
CA PHE A 314 -10.01 -29.08 26.03
C PHE A 314 -8.82 -28.12 26.21
N SER A 315 -8.31 -27.52 25.14
CA SER A 315 -7.24 -26.52 25.22
C SER A 315 -7.73 -25.25 25.93
N GLN A 316 -8.99 -24.86 25.70
CA GLN A 316 -9.64 -23.79 26.46
C GLN A 316 -9.80 -24.14 27.94
N ARG A 317 -10.09 -25.39 28.30
CA ARG A 317 -10.12 -25.85 29.71
C ARG A 317 -8.75 -25.75 30.38
N ILE A 318 -7.69 -26.13 29.67
CA ILE A 318 -6.31 -25.98 30.15
C ILE A 318 -5.96 -24.49 30.31
N ALA A 319 -6.32 -23.65 29.34
CA ALA A 319 -6.14 -22.20 29.44
C ALA A 319 -6.93 -21.60 30.61
N PHE A 320 -8.14 -22.10 30.88
CA PHE A 320 -8.95 -21.69 32.02
C PHE A 320 -8.29 -22.05 33.36
N ILE A 321 -7.70 -23.25 33.48
CA ILE A 321 -6.89 -23.64 34.65
C ILE A 321 -5.65 -22.73 34.75
N ALA A 322 -4.96 -22.46 33.64
CA ALA A 322 -3.82 -21.55 33.61
C ALA A 322 -4.20 -20.12 34.07
N GLN A 323 -5.39 -19.63 33.70
CA GLN A 323 -5.91 -18.36 34.20
C GLN A 323 -6.18 -18.39 35.71
N HIS A 324 -6.60 -19.52 36.29
CA HIS A 324 -6.71 -19.65 37.74
C HIS A 324 -5.34 -19.51 38.41
N VAL A 325 -4.31 -20.16 37.85
CA VAL A 325 -2.92 -20.08 38.32
C VAL A 325 -2.38 -18.65 38.20
N GLU A 326 -2.55 -18.00 37.05
CA GLU A 326 -2.10 -16.62 36.79
C GLU A 326 -2.69 -15.63 37.81
N ASN A 327 -3.96 -15.81 38.17
CA ASN A 327 -4.66 -14.95 39.11
C ASN A 327 -4.48 -15.35 40.58
N GLY A 328 -3.74 -16.44 40.85
CA GLY A 328 -3.47 -16.92 42.20
C GLY A 328 -4.72 -17.45 42.92
N LEU A 329 -5.71 -17.96 42.17
CA LEU A 329 -6.90 -18.59 42.73
C LEU A 329 -6.59 -20.05 43.04
N GLN A 330 -6.84 -20.48 44.27
CA GLN A 330 -6.62 -21.85 44.71
C GLN A 330 -7.61 -22.80 44.02
N THR A 331 -7.09 -23.84 43.35
CA THR A 331 -7.90 -24.78 42.55
C THR A 331 -8.17 -26.13 43.23
N ASP A 332 -7.38 -26.49 44.26
CA ASP A 332 -7.52 -27.72 45.06
C ASP A 332 -7.66 -29.04 44.28
N GLY A 333 -7.26 -29.06 43.01
CA GLY A 333 -7.42 -30.23 42.13
C GLY A 333 -8.88 -30.61 41.82
N LYS A 334 -9.85 -29.73 42.09
CA LYS A 334 -11.28 -29.99 41.84
C LYS A 334 -11.67 -29.53 40.43
N TRP A 335 -12.46 -30.33 39.71
CA TRP A 335 -12.97 -29.99 38.37
C TRP A 335 -14.46 -30.38 38.26
N PRO A 336 -15.34 -29.55 37.67
CA PRO A 336 -15.09 -28.23 37.06
C PRO A 336 -14.83 -27.12 38.08
N LEU A 337 -14.01 -26.15 37.68
CA LEU A 337 -13.69 -24.96 38.48
C LEU A 337 -14.77 -23.88 38.30
N ASP A 338 -14.93 -23.01 39.31
CA ASP A 338 -15.94 -21.95 39.30
C ASP A 338 -15.50 -20.74 38.45
N GLN A 339 -16.28 -20.48 37.41
CA GLN A 339 -16.09 -19.42 36.43
C GLN A 339 -16.31 -18.02 37.03
N ASP A 340 -17.28 -17.89 37.94
CA ASP A 340 -17.54 -16.61 38.62
C ASP A 340 -16.48 -16.32 39.69
N ALA A 341 -15.93 -17.36 40.32
CA ALA A 341 -14.78 -17.19 41.21
C ALA A 341 -13.55 -16.68 40.45
N LEU A 342 -13.26 -17.21 39.25
CA LEU A 342 -12.15 -16.74 38.42
C LEU A 342 -12.32 -15.27 38.01
N THR A 343 -13.51 -14.87 37.55
CA THR A 343 -13.76 -13.49 37.12
C THR A 343 -13.62 -12.49 38.28
N LYS A 344 -14.13 -12.84 39.47
CA LYS A 344 -13.92 -12.05 40.70
C LYS A 344 -12.44 -11.98 41.06
N ALA A 345 -11.70 -13.09 40.96
CA ALA A 345 -10.27 -13.14 41.21
C ALA A 345 -9.48 -12.25 40.23
N LYS A 346 -9.82 -12.27 38.93
CA LYS A 346 -9.23 -11.38 37.90
C LYS A 346 -9.42 -9.90 38.26
N ILE A 347 -10.64 -9.49 38.62
CA ILE A 347 -10.91 -8.10 39.00
C ILE A 347 -10.14 -7.72 40.27
N LYS A 348 -10.16 -8.57 41.28
CA LYS A 348 -9.43 -8.35 42.53
C LYS A 348 -7.91 -8.25 42.28
N ARG A 349 -7.37 -9.09 41.40
CA ARG A 349 -5.96 -9.07 40.99
C ARG A 349 -5.62 -7.78 40.25
N ARG A 350 -6.45 -7.33 39.29
CA ARG A 350 -6.29 -6.03 38.62
C ARG A 350 -6.34 -4.86 39.60
N GLN A 351 -7.26 -4.87 40.57
CA GLN A 351 -7.33 -3.84 41.63
C GLN A 351 -6.09 -3.86 42.53
N GLY A 352 -5.59 -5.05 42.87
CA GLY A 352 -4.35 -5.23 43.64
C GLY A 352 -3.11 -4.75 42.89
N GLN A 353 -2.99 -5.08 41.60
CA GLN A 353 -1.91 -4.61 40.72
C GLN A 353 -1.93 -3.10 40.50
N ALA A 354 -3.11 -2.47 40.54
CA ALA A 354 -3.23 -1.02 40.50
C ALA A 354 -2.78 -0.36 41.82
N GLU A 355 -2.57 -1.13 42.89
CA GLU A 355 -2.17 -0.67 44.24
C GLU A 355 -3.10 0.40 44.85
N ARG A 356 -4.34 0.48 44.36
CA ARG A 356 -5.34 1.49 44.78
C ARG A 356 -6.20 1.05 45.95
N THR A 357 -5.73 0.10 46.75
CA THR A 357 -6.51 -0.52 47.85
C THR A 357 -7.00 0.52 48.88
N PHE A 358 -6.17 1.50 49.23
CA PHE A 358 -6.53 2.59 50.15
C PHE A 358 -7.16 3.80 49.45
N LEU A 359 -7.01 3.92 48.13
CA LEU A 359 -7.45 5.05 47.32
C LEU A 359 -8.71 4.75 46.50
N MET A 360 -9.45 3.71 46.86
CA MET A 360 -10.67 3.33 46.15
C MET A 360 -11.72 4.43 46.28
N SER A 361 -12.19 4.92 45.13
CA SER A 361 -13.30 5.87 45.07
C SER A 361 -14.62 5.22 45.55
N PRO A 362 -15.64 5.99 45.96
CA PRO A 362 -16.93 5.42 46.33
C PRO A 362 -17.59 4.65 45.17
N GLU A 363 -17.35 5.07 43.92
CA GLU A 363 -17.80 4.36 42.72
C GLU A 363 -17.08 3.01 42.54
N GLU A 364 -15.76 2.98 42.75
CA GLU A 364 -14.95 1.75 42.68
C GLU A 364 -15.37 0.75 43.78
N LYS A 365 -15.62 1.24 45.00
CA LYS A 365 -16.15 0.43 46.11
C LYS A 365 -17.54 -0.13 45.82
N LYS A 366 -18.43 0.68 45.22
CA LYS A 366 -19.77 0.25 44.83
C LYS A 366 -19.74 -0.82 43.73
N MET A 367 -18.88 -0.66 42.73
CA MET A 367 -18.67 -1.64 41.66
C MET A 367 -18.09 -2.96 42.22
N ALA A 368 -17.07 -2.88 43.08
CA ALA A 368 -16.48 -4.05 43.73
C ALA A 368 -17.49 -4.81 44.62
N ALA A 369 -18.33 -4.08 45.36
CA ALA A 369 -19.38 -4.67 46.19
C ALA A 369 -20.51 -5.30 45.35
N GLY A 370 -20.89 -4.67 44.24
CA GLY A 370 -21.87 -5.21 43.29
C GLY A 370 -21.41 -6.51 42.63
N VAL A 371 -20.13 -6.56 42.25
CA VAL A 371 -19.44 -7.75 41.73
C VAL A 371 -19.37 -8.87 42.78
N SER A 372 -19.00 -8.56 44.02
CA SER A 372 -18.85 -9.57 45.08
C SER A 372 -20.18 -10.24 45.44
N ARG A 373 -21.28 -9.48 45.43
CA ARG A 373 -22.63 -9.93 45.84
C ARG A 373 -23.43 -10.67 44.77
N GLY A 374 -22.85 -10.98 43.60
CA GLY A 374 -23.52 -11.79 42.57
C GLY A 374 -24.81 -11.17 42.02
N ARG A 375 -24.97 -9.84 42.10
CA ARG A 375 -26.18 -9.11 41.70
C ARG A 375 -26.21 -8.68 40.23
N MET A 376 -25.24 -9.11 39.42
CA MET A 376 -25.22 -8.80 37.99
C MET A 376 -26.13 -9.78 37.26
N HIS A 377 -27.20 -9.27 36.66
CA HIS A 377 -28.10 -10.07 35.84
C HIS A 377 -27.48 -10.16 34.43
N GLY A 378 -27.04 -11.36 34.04
CA GLY A 378 -26.16 -11.59 32.87
C GLY A 378 -24.77 -12.03 33.34
N GLY A 379 -24.23 -13.11 32.76
CA GLY A 379 -23.00 -13.74 33.24
C GLY A 379 -21.86 -12.73 33.37
N MET A 380 -21.23 -12.67 34.54
CA MET A 380 -20.16 -11.70 34.83
C MET A 380 -18.95 -11.87 33.90
N GLN A 381 -18.74 -13.11 33.42
CA GLN A 381 -17.75 -13.39 32.41
C GLN A 381 -18.08 -12.76 31.05
N GLU A 382 -19.31 -12.86 30.56
CA GLU A 382 -19.70 -12.28 29.26
C GLU A 382 -19.45 -10.76 29.24
N LEU A 383 -19.65 -10.12 30.38
CA LEU A 383 -19.37 -8.69 30.56
C LEU A 383 -17.86 -8.39 30.59
N LEU A 384 -17.03 -9.25 31.20
CA LEU A 384 -15.58 -9.09 31.16
C LEU A 384 -15.00 -9.38 29.77
N ASP A 385 -15.51 -10.40 29.10
CA ASP A 385 -15.13 -10.77 27.74
C ASP A 385 -15.49 -9.61 26.77
N ALA A 386 -16.69 -9.01 26.92
CA ALA A 386 -17.08 -7.81 26.18
C ALA A 386 -16.25 -6.55 26.51
N LEU A 387 -15.69 -6.45 27.73
CA LEU A 387 -14.77 -5.37 28.11
C LEU A 387 -13.35 -5.59 27.58
N GLU A 388 -12.97 -6.85 27.32
CA GLU A 388 -11.70 -7.22 26.72
C GLU A 388 -11.67 -7.00 25.20
N GLU A 389 -12.85 -6.88 24.55
CA GLU A 389 -12.94 -6.47 23.15
C GLU A 389 -12.51 -5.00 22.97
N PRO A 390 -11.44 -4.72 22.20
CA PRO A 390 -10.93 -3.36 22.00
C PRO A 390 -11.79 -2.60 20.98
N GLU A 391 -13.04 -2.30 21.33
CA GLU A 391 -13.93 -1.52 20.48
C GLU A 391 -13.60 -0.01 20.52
N MET A 392 -13.80 0.67 19.38
CA MET A 392 -13.62 2.12 19.31
C MET A 392 -14.75 2.84 20.05
N ARG A 393 -14.39 3.61 21.08
CA ARG A 393 -15.36 4.40 21.85
C ARG A 393 -16.09 5.45 21.00
N TYR A 394 -17.37 5.64 21.29
CA TYR A 394 -18.19 6.71 20.70
C TYR A 394 -17.77 8.10 21.17
N LYS A 395 -17.87 9.09 20.28
CA LYS A 395 -17.65 10.51 20.61
C LYS A 395 -18.97 11.14 21.06
N LYS A 396 -18.91 12.09 22.02
CA LYS A 396 -20.07 12.87 22.44
C LYS A 396 -20.62 13.70 21.28
N LEU A 397 -21.93 13.65 21.06
CA LEU A 397 -22.62 14.37 19.98
C LEU A 397 -23.65 15.36 20.54
N SER A 398 -23.95 16.42 19.78
CA SER A 398 -25.11 17.26 20.03
C SER A 398 -26.41 16.46 19.83
N ARG A 399 -27.47 16.79 20.59
CA ARG A 399 -28.77 16.11 20.53
C ARG A 399 -29.34 16.03 19.11
N LYS A 400 -29.28 17.14 18.36
CA LYS A 400 -29.75 17.17 16.95
C LYS A 400 -28.94 16.26 16.04
N THR A 401 -27.62 16.26 16.18
CA THR A 401 -26.73 15.39 15.39
C THR A 401 -26.92 13.91 15.74
N TYR A 402 -27.14 13.61 17.02
CA TYR A 402 -27.46 12.26 17.49
C TYR A 402 -28.80 11.78 16.93
N ALA A 403 -29.87 12.57 17.04
CA ALA A 403 -31.17 12.23 16.48
C ALA A 403 -31.12 12.01 14.96
N ASN A 404 -30.41 12.87 14.23
CA ASN A 404 -30.19 12.69 12.79
C ASN A 404 -29.41 11.41 12.47
N ARG A 405 -28.44 11.04 13.33
CA ARG A 405 -27.68 9.79 13.17
C ARG A 405 -28.55 8.57 13.43
N VAL A 406 -29.32 8.56 14.51
CA VAL A 406 -30.26 7.48 14.81
C VAL A 406 -31.23 7.31 13.65
N ASN A 407 -31.80 8.42 13.14
CA ASN A 407 -32.69 8.37 11.99
C ASN A 407 -31.98 7.79 10.74
N ALA A 408 -30.74 8.21 10.46
CA ALA A 408 -29.97 7.69 9.31
C ALA A 408 -29.57 6.21 9.45
N ILE A 409 -29.38 5.72 10.68
CA ILE A 409 -29.12 4.30 10.98
C ILE A 409 -30.40 3.50 10.76
N VAL A 410 -31.55 3.98 11.25
CA VAL A 410 -32.87 3.35 11.01
C VAL A 410 -33.18 3.25 9.52
N HIS A 411 -32.81 4.27 8.74
CA HIS A 411 -32.94 4.25 7.27
C HIS A 411 -31.84 3.46 6.54
N GLY A 412 -30.82 2.94 7.25
CA GLY A 412 -29.76 2.11 6.66
C GLY A 412 -28.73 2.82 5.79
N ASP A 413 -28.57 4.15 5.88
CA ASP A 413 -27.56 4.91 5.09
C ASP A 413 -26.24 5.15 5.86
N GLN A 414 -26.29 5.10 7.19
CA GLN A 414 -25.14 5.32 8.08
C GLN A 414 -24.90 4.14 9.02
N ASP A 415 -23.65 3.98 9.44
CA ASP A 415 -23.29 3.08 10.53
C ASP A 415 -23.39 3.75 11.91
N GLU A 416 -23.15 2.96 12.96
CA GLU A 416 -23.16 3.37 14.37
C GLU A 416 -22.25 4.58 14.67
N HIS A 417 -21.13 4.70 13.96
CA HIS A 417 -20.19 5.81 14.12
C HIS A 417 -20.53 7.03 13.23
N GLY A 418 -21.58 6.94 12.41
CA GLY A 418 -22.06 8.00 11.51
C GLY A 418 -21.30 8.07 10.17
N ARG A 419 -20.56 7.02 9.80
CA ARG A 419 -19.92 6.91 8.49
C ARG A 419 -20.98 6.48 7.47
N LYS A 420 -20.99 7.15 6.31
CA LYS A 420 -21.98 6.89 5.24
C LYS A 420 -21.53 5.73 4.37
N TYR A 421 -22.37 4.71 4.22
CA TYR A 421 -22.02 3.50 3.48
C TYR A 421 -21.60 3.77 2.03
N ARG A 422 -22.37 4.59 1.30
CA ARG A 422 -22.07 4.95 -0.10
C ARG A 422 -20.72 5.66 -0.25
N ARG A 423 -20.36 6.52 0.72
CA ARG A 423 -19.07 7.23 0.69
C ARG A 423 -17.91 6.27 0.99
N LEU A 424 -18.08 5.36 1.95
CA LEU A 424 -17.09 4.33 2.26
C LEU A 424 -16.87 3.39 1.07
N HIS A 425 -17.93 2.94 0.41
CA HIS A 425 -17.83 2.13 -0.80
C HIS A 425 -17.03 2.83 -1.91
N ASN A 426 -17.26 4.12 -2.13
CA ASN A 426 -16.48 4.91 -3.09
C ASN A 426 -15.00 5.06 -2.68
N LEU A 427 -14.71 5.17 -1.38
CA LEU A 427 -13.35 5.22 -0.85
C LEU A 427 -12.59 3.90 -1.05
N VAL A 428 -13.28 2.77 -0.99
CA VAL A 428 -12.72 1.43 -1.24
C VAL A 428 -12.45 1.20 -2.73
N THR A 429 -13.39 1.58 -3.58
CA THR A 429 -13.37 1.23 -5.01
C THR A 429 -12.50 2.16 -5.86
N ARG A 430 -12.42 3.45 -5.49
CA ARG A 430 -11.74 4.48 -6.29
C ARG A 430 -10.51 5.03 -5.60
N ARG A 431 -9.52 5.41 -6.42
CA ARG A 431 -8.33 6.15 -5.97
C ARG A 431 -8.74 7.51 -5.39
N GLN A 432 -8.14 7.88 -4.27
CA GLN A 432 -8.33 9.18 -3.62
C GLN A 432 -7.16 10.13 -3.84
N ARG A 433 -5.94 9.57 -3.91
CA ARG A 433 -4.71 10.33 -4.14
C ARG A 433 -4.78 11.01 -5.52
N ARG A 434 -4.53 12.32 -5.59
CA ARG A 434 -4.42 13.01 -6.89
C ARG A 434 -3.03 12.77 -7.48
N TYR A 435 -2.84 13.17 -8.73
CA TYR A 435 -1.50 13.27 -9.32
C TYR A 435 -0.98 14.68 -9.07
N ASP A 436 0.28 14.79 -8.69
CA ASP A 436 0.90 16.10 -8.40
C ASP A 436 1.66 16.63 -9.63
N SER A 437 1.96 15.79 -10.63
CA SER A 437 2.64 16.20 -11.85
C SER A 437 2.36 15.28 -13.04
N LEU A 438 2.51 15.81 -14.27
CA LEU A 438 2.47 15.01 -15.51
C LEU A 438 3.58 13.95 -15.55
N ALA A 439 4.77 14.25 -15.01
CA ALA A 439 5.88 13.30 -14.92
C ALA A 439 5.51 12.09 -14.05
N GLU A 440 4.71 12.30 -13.00
CA GLU A 440 4.20 11.22 -12.18
C GLU A 440 3.15 10.38 -12.93
N ILE A 441 2.30 11.00 -13.75
CA ILE A 441 1.34 10.28 -14.59
C ILE A 441 2.08 9.40 -15.61
N ALA A 442 3.14 9.92 -16.23
CA ALA A 442 3.97 9.17 -17.16
C ALA A 442 4.63 7.95 -16.47
N LEU A 443 5.26 8.18 -15.31
CA LEU A 443 5.85 7.10 -14.52
C LEU A 443 4.80 6.06 -14.07
N GLU A 444 3.59 6.48 -13.68
CA GLU A 444 2.51 5.55 -13.36
C GLU A 444 2.07 4.73 -14.56
N LYS A 445 2.04 5.33 -15.76
CA LYS A 445 1.71 4.62 -16.99
C LYS A 445 2.77 3.57 -17.34
N GLU A 446 4.05 3.88 -17.17
CA GLU A 446 5.15 2.95 -17.39
C GLU A 446 5.10 1.76 -16.43
N VAL A 447 4.98 2.04 -15.13
CA VAL A 447 5.07 1.01 -14.07
C VAL A 447 3.77 0.22 -13.88
N ARG A 448 2.63 0.70 -14.40
CA ARG A 448 1.33 0.03 -14.19
C ARG A 448 1.24 -1.34 -14.89
N LYS A 449 1.92 -1.54 -16.02
CA LYS A 449 1.92 -2.79 -16.78
C LYS A 449 2.96 -3.81 -16.31
N GLU A 450 3.56 -3.57 -15.15
CA GLU A 450 4.54 -4.48 -14.56
C GLU A 450 3.90 -5.83 -14.18
N PRO A 451 4.50 -6.98 -14.55
CA PRO A 451 3.99 -8.31 -14.23
C PRO A 451 3.81 -8.50 -12.73
N LEU A 452 2.69 -9.11 -12.37
CA LEU A 452 2.32 -9.38 -10.98
C LEU A 452 2.79 -10.76 -10.55
N VAL A 453 4.07 -10.83 -10.16
CA VAL A 453 4.78 -12.08 -9.82
C VAL A 453 4.07 -12.94 -8.77
N ASN A 454 3.48 -12.29 -7.74
CA ASN A 454 2.98 -13.00 -6.58
C ASN A 454 1.48 -12.76 -6.29
N VAL A 455 0.76 -12.10 -7.20
CA VAL A 455 -0.69 -11.87 -7.13
C VAL A 455 -1.35 -12.56 -8.32
N SER A 456 -2.65 -12.81 -8.24
CA SER A 456 -3.43 -12.99 -9.47
C SER A 456 -3.21 -11.79 -10.39
N GLY A 457 -2.75 -12.07 -11.62
CA GLY A 457 -2.61 -11.06 -12.66
C GLY A 457 -3.95 -10.39 -12.99
N LEU A 458 -3.86 -9.14 -13.43
CA LEU A 458 -4.97 -8.42 -14.06
C LEU A 458 -4.90 -8.68 -15.57
N ASN A 459 -6.04 -8.62 -16.25
CA ASN A 459 -6.03 -8.70 -17.69
C ASN A 459 -5.49 -7.38 -18.26
N HIS A 460 -4.28 -7.43 -18.80
CA HIS A 460 -3.69 -6.35 -19.57
C HIS A 460 -4.00 -6.62 -21.04
N THR A 461 -5.08 -6.02 -21.54
CA THR A 461 -5.38 -6.06 -22.97
C THR A 461 -4.41 -5.13 -23.72
N ASP A 462 -4.08 -5.49 -24.96
CA ASP A 462 -3.14 -4.71 -25.78
C ASP A 462 -3.58 -3.25 -25.92
N ASP A 463 -4.90 -3.05 -25.93
CA ASP A 463 -5.54 -1.76 -26.07
C ASP A 463 -5.88 -1.02 -24.77
N GLU A 464 -5.46 -1.51 -23.59
CA GLU A 464 -5.79 -0.88 -22.30
C GLU A 464 -5.44 0.62 -22.27
N HIS A 465 -4.37 1.03 -22.98
CA HIS A 465 -3.89 2.41 -23.06
C HIS A 465 -4.16 3.11 -24.38
N TRP A 466 -4.85 2.45 -25.31
CA TRP A 466 -5.24 3.09 -26.55
C TRP A 466 -6.44 4.00 -26.30
N SER A 467 -6.73 4.87 -27.26
CA SER A 467 -7.95 5.69 -27.18
C SER A 467 -9.15 4.76 -27.13
N HIS A 468 -9.94 4.85 -26.05
CA HIS A 468 -11.21 4.13 -25.92
C HIS A 468 -12.38 4.88 -26.53
N HIS A 469 -12.16 6.10 -27.03
CA HIS A 469 -13.22 6.95 -27.57
C HIS A 469 -14.02 6.26 -28.68
N GLU A 470 -13.34 5.50 -29.54
CA GLU A 470 -13.97 4.74 -30.64
C GLU A 470 -14.41 3.32 -30.22
N LYS A 471 -14.02 2.86 -29.01
CA LYS A 471 -14.29 1.51 -28.51
C LYS A 471 -15.47 1.46 -27.55
N SER A 472 -15.63 2.51 -26.75
CA SER A 472 -16.72 2.70 -25.80
C SER A 472 -17.90 3.30 -26.52
N TRP A 473 -19.04 2.59 -26.50
CA TRP A 473 -20.31 3.07 -27.03
C TRP A 473 -20.75 4.41 -26.42
N VAL A 474 -20.33 4.71 -25.19
CA VAL A 474 -20.84 5.85 -24.40
C VAL A 474 -19.96 7.10 -24.56
N ASP A 475 -18.71 6.95 -24.98
CA ASP A 475 -17.73 8.05 -24.96
C ASP A 475 -17.98 9.09 -26.07
N GLY A 476 -18.76 8.75 -27.10
CA GLY A 476 -19.18 9.65 -28.18
C GLY A 476 -20.67 10.03 -28.16
N LEU A 477 -21.45 9.53 -27.19
CA LEU A 477 -22.88 9.83 -27.09
C LEU A 477 -23.14 11.16 -26.36
N PRO A 478 -24.24 11.85 -26.68
CA PRO A 478 -24.60 13.11 -26.04
C PRO A 478 -24.71 12.97 -24.53
N SER A 479 -24.00 13.83 -23.79
CA SER A 479 -23.86 13.74 -22.35
C SER A 479 -24.27 15.04 -21.65
N THR A 480 -25.25 14.93 -20.76
CA THR A 480 -25.70 16.06 -19.92
C THR A 480 -24.62 16.61 -18.99
N ARG A 481 -23.56 15.83 -18.71
CA ARG A 481 -22.44 16.29 -17.86
C ARG A 481 -21.36 17.02 -18.64
N TYR A 482 -21.17 16.68 -19.92
CA TYR A 482 -20.13 17.26 -20.77
C TYR A 482 -20.69 18.33 -21.73
N GLY A 483 -22.00 18.38 -21.93
CA GLY A 483 -22.70 19.42 -22.70
C GLY A 483 -22.58 19.18 -24.20
N SER A 484 -23.71 18.85 -24.84
CA SER A 484 -23.89 18.03 -26.07
C SER A 484 -23.92 16.55 -25.76
#